data_AF-T0LD28-F1
#
_entry.id   AF-T0LD28-F1
#
_cell.length_a   1.000
_cell.length_b   1.000
_cell.length_c   1.000
_cell.angle_alpha   90.00
_cell.angle_beta   90.00
_cell.angle_gamma   90.00
#
_symmetry.space_group_name_H-M   'P 1'
#
loop_
_entity.id
_entity.type
_entity.pdbx_description
1 polymer ?
#
loop_
_entity_poly.entity_id
_entity_poly.type
_entity_poly.pdbx_seq_one_letter_code
_entity_poly.pdbx_strand_id
1 'polypeptide(L)'
;MQKIPNLLTCISPNNTLKDLENNTINTLATNMLKSFKQYIKNTYKSTQKDLDLIYVLDQCTYKLPNQYSIKKQTKWEIFAAKKGIKKRKGKFVYDEELKKYVCRYGSTSKKNMELRGGVSEGKSVSSIKREKNKKK
;
A
#
# COMPACT_ATOMS: atom_id res chain seq x y z
N MET A 1 4.19 33.31 -0.94
CA MET A 1 4.15 32.65 -2.27
C MET A 1 3.79 31.19 -2.06
N GLN A 2 2.81 30.65 -2.79
CA GLN A 2 2.44 29.24 -2.69
C GLN A 2 3.63 28.37 -3.10
N LYS A 3 3.93 27.34 -2.30
CA LYS A 3 4.94 26.34 -2.65
C LYS A 3 4.40 25.48 -3.78
N ILE A 4 5.22 25.21 -4.81
CA ILE A 4 4.83 24.46 -6.01
C ILE A 4 5.49 23.07 -5.98
N PRO A 5 4.88 22.08 -5.32
CA PRO A 5 5.42 20.73 -5.21
C PRO A 5 5.29 19.91 -6.49
N ASN A 6 4.31 20.22 -7.34
CA ASN A 6 3.94 19.40 -8.50
C ASN A 6 4.72 19.72 -9.77
N LEU A 7 5.76 20.54 -9.67
CA LEU A 7 6.53 21.04 -10.81
C LEU A 7 5.65 21.66 -11.92
N LEU A 8 4.45 22.10 -11.57
CA LEU A 8 3.56 22.78 -12.50
C LEU A 8 4.16 24.15 -12.81
N THR A 9 4.24 24.48 -14.09
CA THR A 9 4.62 25.82 -14.52
C THR A 9 3.61 26.80 -13.93
N CYS A 10 4.10 27.96 -13.50
CA CYS A 10 3.30 29.06 -13.00
C CYS A 10 2.01 29.19 -13.83
N ILE A 11 0.85 29.04 -13.18
CA ILE A 11 -0.44 29.30 -13.79
C ILE A 11 -0.40 30.75 -14.22
N SER A 12 -0.18 31.02 -15.51
CA SER A 12 -0.29 32.37 -16.06
C SER A 12 -1.77 32.65 -16.21
N PRO A 13 -2.37 33.52 -15.38
CA PRO A 13 -3.82 33.73 -15.40
C PRO A 13 -4.30 34.42 -16.68
N ASN A 14 -3.39 34.98 -17.49
CA ASN A 14 -3.73 36.03 -18.46
C ASN A 14 -3.46 35.71 -19.94
N ASN A 15 -3.07 34.48 -20.31
CA ASN A 15 -2.81 34.19 -21.73
C ASN A 15 -3.93 33.38 -22.38
N THR A 16 -4.80 34.06 -23.12
CA THR A 16 -5.69 33.45 -24.11
C THR A 16 -4.84 32.99 -25.30
N LEU A 17 -4.55 31.69 -25.36
CA LEU A 17 -3.71 31.04 -26.37
C LEU A 17 -4.31 31.00 -27.80
N LYS A 18 -5.41 31.71 -28.05
CA LYS A 18 -6.22 31.50 -29.25
C LYS A 18 -5.59 32.05 -30.54
N ASP A 19 -4.69 33.04 -30.44
CA ASP A 19 -4.16 33.77 -31.60
C ASP A 19 -2.61 33.90 -31.64
N LEU A 20 -1.86 33.06 -30.92
CA LEU A 20 -0.39 33.15 -30.87
C LEU A 20 0.28 32.28 -31.93
N GLU A 21 1.15 32.87 -32.75
CA GLU A 21 2.03 32.14 -33.68
C GLU A 21 2.98 31.19 -32.94
N ASN A 22 3.32 30.04 -33.54
CA ASN A 22 4.14 28.99 -32.92
C ASN A 22 5.46 29.50 -32.31
N ASN A 23 6.11 30.50 -32.93
CA ASN A 23 7.36 31.08 -32.43
C ASN A 23 7.16 31.84 -31.10
N THR A 24 6.02 32.49 -30.92
CA THR A 24 5.67 33.23 -29.70
C THR A 24 5.34 32.29 -28.54
N ILE A 25 4.78 31.11 -28.83
CA ILE A 25 4.51 30.06 -27.84
C ILE A 25 5.83 29.51 -27.27
N ASN A 26 6.82 29.26 -28.14
CA ASN A 26 8.12 28.74 -27.71
C ASN A 26 8.89 29.74 -26.83
N THR A 27 8.88 31.02 -27.18
CA THR A 27 9.54 32.06 -26.36
C THR A 27 8.84 32.23 -25.01
N LEU A 28 7.51 32.20 -24.99
CA LEU A 28 6.72 32.21 -23.75
C LEU A 28 7.04 30.98 -22.88
N ALA A 29 7.03 29.78 -23.45
CA ALA A 29 7.30 28.55 -22.73
C ALA A 29 8.73 28.54 -22.14
N THR A 30 9.73 28.97 -22.93
CA THR A 30 11.11 29.08 -22.44
C THR A 30 11.25 30.10 -21.31
N ASN A 31 10.53 31.22 -21.35
CA ASN A 31 10.51 32.20 -20.26
C ASN A 31 9.88 31.64 -18.98
N MET A 32 8.78 30.89 -19.11
CA MET A 32 8.15 30.18 -17.97
C MET A 32 9.09 29.14 -17.36
N LEU A 33 9.82 28.38 -18.18
CA LEU A 33 10.79 27.40 -17.69
C LEU A 33 11.97 28.06 -16.96
N LYS A 34 12.45 29.21 -17.45
CA LYS A 34 13.52 29.98 -16.79
C LYS A 34 13.08 30.47 -15.41
N SER A 35 11.90 31.07 -15.30
CA SER A 35 11.38 31.58 -14.02
C SER A 35 11.15 30.43 -13.03
N PHE A 36 10.60 29.31 -13.51
CA PHE A 36 10.38 28.10 -12.74
C PHE A 36 11.69 27.48 -12.21
N LYS A 37 12.71 27.35 -13.05
CA LYS A 37 14.04 26.87 -12.64
C LYS A 37 14.64 27.74 -11.53
N GLN A 38 14.52 29.06 -11.68
CA GLN A 38 15.00 30.02 -10.67
C GLN A 38 14.24 29.86 -9.34
N TYR A 39 12.92 29.68 -9.42
CA TYR A 39 12.09 29.44 -8.24
C TYR A 39 12.50 28.17 -7.48
N ILE A 40 12.76 27.06 -8.18
CA ILE A 40 13.19 25.80 -7.54
C ILE A 40 14.50 26.00 -6.78
N LYS A 41 15.50 26.60 -7.44
CA LYS A 41 16.82 26.84 -6.86
C LYS A 41 16.76 27.71 -5.60
N ASN A 42 15.88 28.70 -5.59
CA ASN A 42 15.77 29.64 -4.49
C ASN A 42 14.93 29.11 -3.32
N THR A 43 13.95 28.24 -3.59
CA THR A 43 12.95 27.83 -2.59
C THR A 43 13.28 26.50 -1.92
N TYR A 44 13.80 25.53 -2.68
CA TYR A 44 14.01 24.17 -2.20
C TYR A 44 15.46 23.92 -1.80
N LYS A 45 15.62 23.14 -0.73
CA LYS A 45 16.95 22.71 -0.27
C LYS A 45 17.52 21.68 -1.25
N SER A 46 18.77 21.86 -1.61
CA SER A 46 19.52 20.87 -2.37
C SER A 46 20.35 20.01 -1.42
N THR A 47 20.46 18.72 -1.75
CA THR A 47 21.29 17.74 -1.06
C THR A 47 22.12 17.04 -2.12
N GLN A 48 23.43 17.01 -1.93
CA GLN A 48 24.31 16.20 -2.76
C GLN A 48 24.28 14.76 -2.24
N LYS A 49 23.97 13.81 -3.11
CA LYS A 49 24.13 12.38 -2.84
C LYS A 49 25.07 11.82 -3.88
N ASP A 50 26.24 11.39 -3.43
CA ASP A 50 27.33 10.89 -4.27
C ASP A 50 27.71 11.93 -5.36
N LEU A 51 27.30 11.68 -6.60
CA LEU A 51 27.56 12.53 -7.77
C LEU A 51 26.39 13.45 -8.13
N ASP A 52 25.19 13.21 -7.56
CA ASP A 52 23.96 13.86 -7.99
C ASP A 52 23.52 14.98 -7.04
N LEU A 53 23.03 16.08 -7.62
CA LEU A 53 22.41 17.19 -6.89
C LEU A 53 20.89 17.01 -6.87
N ILE A 54 20.33 16.68 -5.70
CA ILE A 54 18.91 16.38 -5.52
C ILE A 54 18.22 17.55 -4.82
N TYR A 55 17.10 18.02 -5.34
CA TYR A 55 16.24 18.99 -4.68
C TYR A 55 15.11 18.28 -3.94
N VAL A 56 14.94 18.57 -2.65
CA VAL A 56 13.85 18.01 -1.86
C VAL A 56 12.63 18.92 -1.97
N LEU A 57 11.59 18.42 -2.63
CA LEU A 57 10.32 19.11 -2.83
C LEU A 57 9.37 18.86 -1.66
N ASP A 58 8.47 19.82 -1.43
CA ASP A 58 7.41 19.69 -0.43
C ASP A 58 6.27 18.78 -0.94
N GLN A 59 5.35 18.43 -0.04
CA GLN A 59 4.19 17.61 -0.41
C GLN A 59 3.20 18.37 -1.30
N CYS A 60 2.60 17.64 -2.25
CA CYS A 60 1.54 18.12 -3.13
C CYS A 60 0.36 18.74 -2.35
N THR A 61 0.03 20.00 -2.64
CA THR A 61 -1.16 20.69 -2.10
C THR A 61 -2.41 20.45 -2.93
N TYR A 62 -2.26 20.04 -4.19
CA TYR A 62 -3.39 19.78 -5.09
C TYR A 62 -4.08 18.45 -4.74
N LYS A 63 -5.38 18.51 -4.51
CA LYS A 63 -6.21 17.31 -4.31
C LYS A 63 -6.51 16.68 -5.66
N LEU A 64 -5.79 15.61 -5.99
CA LEU A 64 -6.09 14.78 -7.16
C LEU A 64 -7.09 13.67 -6.78
N PRO A 65 -7.97 13.25 -7.70
CA PRO A 65 -8.85 12.13 -7.46
C PRO A 65 -8.03 10.83 -7.30
N ASN A 66 -8.41 10.01 -6.33
CA ASN A 66 -7.79 8.70 -6.16
C ASN A 66 -8.26 7.74 -7.25
N GLN A 67 -7.34 6.96 -7.82
CA GLN A 67 -7.67 5.90 -8.77
C GLN A 67 -8.58 4.83 -8.14
N TYR A 68 -8.40 4.55 -6.85
CA TYR A 68 -9.13 3.51 -6.14
C TYR A 68 -9.89 4.07 -4.95
N SER A 69 -11.03 3.44 -4.65
CA SER A 69 -11.76 3.73 -3.42
C SER A 69 -10.99 3.28 -2.18
N ILE A 70 -11.25 3.95 -1.06
CA ILE A 70 -10.69 3.59 0.23
C ILE A 70 -11.22 2.21 0.63
N LYS A 71 -10.34 1.30 1.06
CA LYS A 71 -10.70 -0.06 1.46
C LYS A 71 -11.72 -0.01 2.61
N LYS A 72 -12.90 -0.59 2.37
CA LYS A 72 -13.94 -0.73 3.40
C LYS A 72 -13.59 -1.87 4.34
N GLN A 73 -13.92 -1.70 5.62
CA GLN A 73 -13.77 -2.76 6.61
C GLN A 73 -14.70 -3.94 6.31
N THR A 74 -14.23 -5.16 6.55
CA THR A 74 -15.06 -6.35 6.38
C THR A 74 -16.06 -6.49 7.52
N LYS A 75 -17.16 -7.24 7.31
CA LYS A 75 -18.15 -7.52 8.37
C LYS A 75 -17.50 -8.12 9.62
N TRP A 76 -16.50 -8.98 9.44
CA TRP A 76 -15.74 -9.57 10.54
C TRP A 76 -14.89 -8.56 11.29
N GLU A 77 -14.23 -7.63 10.59
CA GLU A 77 -13.43 -6.57 11.22
C GLU A 77 -14.30 -5.65 12.08
N ILE A 78 -15.47 -5.27 11.58
CA ILE A 78 -16.44 -4.45 12.33
C ILE A 78 -16.90 -5.20 13.59
N PHE A 79 -17.24 -6.48 13.45
CA PHE A 79 -17.63 -7.33 14.58
C PHE A 79 -16.50 -7.49 15.60
N ALA A 80 -15.28 -7.78 15.14
CA ALA A 80 -14.11 -7.97 15.97
C ALA A 80 -13.74 -6.69 16.73
N ALA A 81 -13.81 -5.52 16.07
CA ALA A 81 -13.61 -4.23 16.70
C ALA A 81 -14.66 -3.97 17.80
N LYS A 82 -15.94 -4.21 17.48
CA LYS A 82 -17.04 -4.05 18.46
C LYS A 82 -16.90 -4.96 19.67
N LYS A 83 -16.37 -6.17 19.48
CA LYS A 83 -16.15 -7.16 20.55
C LYS A 83 -14.78 -7.05 21.23
N GLY A 84 -13.91 -6.14 20.79
CA GLY A 84 -12.54 -6.00 21.32
C GLY A 84 -11.65 -7.22 21.04
N ILE A 85 -11.94 -8.00 19.99
CA ILE A 85 -11.20 -9.22 19.65
C ILE A 85 -9.86 -8.84 19.03
N LYS A 86 -8.76 -9.22 19.70
CA LYS A 86 -7.39 -8.99 19.21
C LYS A 86 -6.90 -10.16 18.37
N LYS A 87 -6.04 -9.87 17.37
CA LYS A 87 -5.41 -10.89 16.53
C LYS A 87 -4.49 -11.79 17.36
N ARG A 88 -4.69 -13.11 17.27
CA ARG A 88 -3.81 -14.10 17.92
C ARG A 88 -2.43 -14.09 17.25
N LYS A 89 -1.37 -14.09 18.06
CA LYS A 89 0.03 -14.17 17.60
C LYS A 89 0.50 -15.63 17.53
N GLY A 90 1.52 -15.87 16.71
CA GLY A 90 2.25 -17.15 16.65
C GLY A 90 1.70 -18.19 15.67
N LYS A 91 2.63 -18.85 14.97
CA LYS A 91 2.36 -19.98 14.06
C LYS A 91 2.37 -21.33 14.80
N PHE A 92 3.23 -21.46 15.81
CA PHE A 92 3.40 -22.69 16.58
C PHE A 92 2.54 -22.68 17.85
N VAL A 93 2.05 -23.87 18.22
CA VAL A 93 1.28 -24.14 19.43
C VAL A 93 1.95 -25.34 20.10
N TYR A 94 2.18 -25.26 21.41
CA TYR A 94 2.72 -26.38 22.17
C TYR A 94 1.67 -27.49 22.26
N ASP A 95 2.05 -28.71 21.91
CA ASP A 95 1.19 -29.89 22.01
C ASP A 95 1.71 -30.78 23.15
N GLU A 96 0.88 -31.00 24.16
CA GLU A 96 1.27 -31.67 25.41
C GLU A 96 1.52 -33.19 25.19
N GLU A 97 0.76 -33.82 24.29
CA GLU A 97 0.91 -35.25 23.97
C GLU A 97 2.23 -35.55 23.27
N LEU A 98 2.61 -34.70 22.31
CA LEU A 98 3.84 -34.84 21.53
C LEU A 98 5.03 -34.12 22.20
N LYS A 99 4.79 -33.43 23.32
CA LYS A 99 5.74 -32.58 24.07
C LYS A 99 6.57 -31.64 23.18
N LYS A 100 5.99 -31.17 22.06
CA LYS A 100 6.69 -30.39 21.03
C LYS A 100 5.84 -29.24 20.50
N TYR A 101 6.50 -28.21 19.98
CA TYR A 101 5.84 -27.12 19.28
C TYR A 101 5.42 -27.57 17.87
N VAL A 102 4.12 -27.57 17.63
CA VAL A 102 3.51 -28.01 16.37
C VAL A 102 2.90 -26.80 15.65
N CYS A 103 2.96 -26.78 14.32
CA CYS A 103 2.30 -25.73 13.54
C CYS A 103 0.77 -25.76 13.74
N ARG A 104 0.14 -24.59 13.87
CA ARG A 104 -1.34 -24.48 13.97
C ARG A 104 -2.06 -24.98 12.70
N TYR A 105 -1.43 -24.84 11.54
CA TYR A 105 -1.93 -25.24 10.23
C TYR A 105 -0.77 -25.72 9.32
N GLY A 106 -1.09 -26.39 8.21
CA GLY A 106 -0.10 -26.96 7.29
C GLY A 106 0.13 -28.46 7.51
N SER A 107 1.06 -29.07 6.76
CA SER A 107 1.29 -30.53 6.79
C SER A 107 1.69 -31.06 8.17
N THR A 108 2.45 -30.28 8.93
CA THR A 108 2.92 -30.61 10.27
C THR A 108 1.93 -30.23 11.36
N SER A 109 0.68 -29.85 11.05
CA SER A 109 -0.31 -29.58 12.09
C SER A 109 -0.89 -30.86 12.67
N LYS A 110 -1.25 -30.84 13.96
CA LYS A 110 -1.81 -31.98 14.70
C LYS A 110 -2.90 -32.71 13.90
N LYS A 111 -3.93 -31.97 13.45
CA LYS A 111 -5.03 -32.50 12.63
C LYS A 111 -4.61 -33.19 11.33
N ASN A 112 -3.57 -32.70 10.66
CA ASN A 112 -3.11 -33.32 9.41
C ASN A 112 -2.17 -34.51 9.68
N MET A 113 -1.48 -34.54 10.82
CA MET A 113 -0.74 -35.71 11.30
C MET A 113 -1.70 -36.84 11.69
N GLU A 114 -2.78 -36.54 12.42
CA GLU A 114 -3.86 -37.49 12.75
C GLU A 114 -4.49 -38.09 11.48
N LEU A 115 -4.83 -37.25 10.50
CA LEU A 115 -5.35 -37.71 9.20
C LEU A 115 -4.39 -38.61 8.42
N ARG A 116 -3.07 -38.45 8.62
CA ARG A 116 -2.03 -39.31 8.01
C ARG A 116 -1.83 -40.60 8.80
N GLY A 117 -1.97 -40.54 10.12
CA GLY A 117 -1.84 -41.69 11.02
C GLY A 117 -2.95 -42.73 10.86
N GLY A 118 -4.05 -42.39 10.19
CA GLY A 118 -5.09 -43.33 9.76
C GLY A 118 -5.98 -43.88 10.89
N VAL A 119 -5.65 -43.60 12.14
CA VAL A 119 -6.40 -44.00 13.33
C VAL A 119 -7.07 -42.76 13.92
N SER A 120 -8.39 -42.75 13.94
CA SER A 120 -9.18 -41.75 14.66
C SER A 120 -10.34 -42.43 15.35
N GLU A 121 -10.53 -42.12 16.63
CA GLU A 121 -11.56 -42.68 17.51
C GLU A 121 -12.95 -42.56 16.87
N GLY A 122 -13.48 -43.67 16.36
CA GLY A 122 -14.87 -43.81 15.92
C GLY A 122 -15.29 -43.10 14.63
N LYS A 123 -14.39 -42.42 13.89
CA LYS A 123 -14.72 -41.76 12.60
C LYS A 123 -13.83 -42.23 11.46
N SER A 124 -14.41 -42.42 10.27
CA SER A 124 -13.64 -42.67 9.06
C SER A 124 -12.87 -41.41 8.61
N VAL A 125 -11.63 -41.61 8.14
CA VAL A 125 -10.80 -40.57 7.49
C VAL A 125 -11.56 -39.81 6.39
N SER A 126 -12.42 -40.52 5.65
CA SER A 126 -13.26 -39.94 4.59
C SER A 126 -14.28 -38.94 5.15
N SER A 127 -14.90 -39.26 6.28
CA SER A 127 -15.88 -38.40 6.97
C SER A 127 -15.20 -37.12 7.48
N ILE A 128 -14.02 -37.24 8.09
CA ILE A 128 -13.23 -36.10 8.57
C ILE A 128 -12.84 -35.16 7.42
N LYS A 129 -12.43 -35.71 6.27
CA LYS A 129 -12.14 -34.92 5.06
C LYS A 129 -13.38 -34.17 4.55
N ARG A 130 -14.55 -34.83 4.53
CA ARG A 130 -15.82 -34.20 4.13
C ARG A 130 -16.22 -33.06 5.07
N GLU A 131 -16.15 -33.28 6.38
CA GLU A 131 -16.44 -32.23 7.38
C GLU A 131 -15.52 -31.01 7.21
N LYS A 132 -14.23 -31.23 6.93
CA LYS A 132 -13.26 -30.15 6.67
C LYS A 132 -13.60 -29.35 5.42
N ASN A 133 -14.00 -30.02 4.34
CA ASN A 133 -14.35 -29.36 3.09
C ASN A 133 -15.65 -28.56 3.18
N LYS A 134 -16.61 -28.97 4.01
CA LYS A 134 -17.85 -28.21 4.27
C LYS A 134 -17.61 -26.86 4.97
N LYS A 135 -16.47 -26.70 5.67
CA LYS A 135 -16.12 -25.50 6.43
C LYS A 135 -15.28 -24.49 5.63
N LYS A 136 -14.82 -24.88 4.44
CA LYS A 136 -14.14 -23.96 3.50
C LYS A 136 -15.18 -23.13 2.78
#